data_AF-A0A2N5XJA1-F1
#
_entry.id   AF-A0A2N5XJA1-F1
#
_cell.length_a   1.000
_cell.length_b   1.000
_cell.length_c   1.000
_cell.angle_alpha   90.00
_cell.angle_beta   90.00
_cell.angle_gamma   90.00
#
_symmetry.space_group_name_H-M   'P 1'
#
loop_
_entity.id
_entity.type
_entity.pdbx_description
1 polymer ?
#
loop_
_entity_poly.entity_id
_entity_poly.type
_entity_poly.pdbx_seq_one_letter_code
_entity_poly.pdbx_strand_id
1 'polypeptide(L)'
;MHDEAWDTVDRLVEWLDAESPVSPEVARLLRVLKITEEAGEVAEAVHGAFGSNPRKGASHTWEDVQNELCDVILTGMVALATIAPDAREVFAGRLEHVAGRSLPSA
;
A
#
# COMPACT_ATOMS: atom_id res chain seq x y z
N MET A 1 -8.02 18.78 -11.10
CA MET A 1 -6.62 18.37 -10.81
C MET A 1 -6.62 16.87 -11.06
N HIS A 2 -5.93 16.39 -12.09
CA HIS A 2 -5.79 14.95 -12.29
C HIS A 2 -5.00 14.40 -11.11
N ASP A 3 -5.55 13.39 -10.45
CA ASP A 3 -4.83 12.71 -9.39
C ASP A 3 -3.95 11.65 -10.05
N GLU A 4 -2.75 12.09 -10.46
CA GLU A 4 -1.80 11.29 -11.24
C GLU A 4 -1.45 9.96 -10.54
N ALA A 5 -1.53 9.91 -9.21
CA ALA A 5 -1.28 8.70 -8.44
C ALA A 5 -2.38 7.65 -8.67
N TRP A 6 -3.65 8.03 -8.56
CA TRP A 6 -4.75 7.12 -8.84
C TRP A 6 -4.82 6.71 -10.30
N ASP A 7 -4.58 7.63 -11.24
CA ASP A 7 -4.52 7.30 -12.67
C ASP A 7 -3.40 6.26 -12.96
N THR A 8 -2.30 6.31 -12.21
CA THR A 8 -1.23 5.29 -12.27
C THR A 8 -1.65 3.97 -11.63
N VAL A 9 -2.32 4.01 -10.48
CA VAL A 9 -2.84 2.81 -9.79
C VAL A 9 -3.84 2.08 -10.67
N ASP A 10 -4.76 2.78 -11.34
CA ASP A 10 -5.74 2.16 -12.23
C ASP A 10 -5.05 1.38 -13.37
N ARG A 11 -4.02 1.97 -13.99
CA ARG A 11 -3.20 1.31 -15.01
C ARG A 11 -2.44 0.09 -14.47
N LEU A 12 -1.99 0.14 -13.22
CA LEU A 12 -1.34 -0.99 -12.56
C LEU A 12 -2.34 -2.11 -12.29
N VAL A 13 -3.57 -1.79 -11.87
CA VAL A 13 -4.64 -2.78 -11.69
C VAL A 13 -4.98 -3.46 -13.02
N GLU A 14 -5.15 -2.69 -14.09
CA GLU A 14 -5.39 -3.23 -15.44
C GLU A 14 -4.28 -4.19 -15.88
N TRP A 15 -3.03 -3.79 -15.69
CA TRP A 15 -1.87 -4.64 -16.01
C TRP A 15 -1.86 -5.92 -15.15
N LEU A 16 -2.11 -5.81 -13.84
CA LEU A 16 -2.18 -6.97 -12.94
C LEU A 16 -3.35 -7.90 -13.28
N ASP A 17 -4.48 -7.38 -13.76
CA ASP A 17 -5.61 -8.18 -14.24
C ASP A 17 -5.23 -8.96 -15.50
N ALA A 18 -4.48 -8.33 -16.42
CA ALA A 18 -4.02 -8.97 -17.66
C ALA A 18 -2.98 -10.07 -17.43
N GLU A 19 -2.09 -9.90 -16.45
CA GLU A 19 -1.03 -10.86 -16.12
C GLU A 19 -1.48 -11.95 -15.12
N SER A 20 -2.65 -11.83 -14.51
CA SER A 20 -3.06 -12.74 -13.43
C SER A 20 -3.31 -14.17 -13.95
N PRO A 21 -2.65 -15.20 -13.41
CA PRO A 21 -2.90 -16.59 -13.79
C PRO A 21 -4.09 -17.22 -13.05
N VAL A 22 -4.74 -16.48 -12.13
CA VAL A 22 -5.83 -16.96 -11.28
C VAL A 22 -7.16 -16.29 -11.64
N SER A 23 -8.27 -16.80 -11.09
CA SER A 23 -9.57 -16.16 -11.32
C SER A 23 -9.64 -14.75 -10.71
N PRO A 24 -10.48 -13.85 -11.24
CA PRO A 24 -10.64 -12.50 -10.68
C PRO A 24 -11.01 -12.46 -9.20
N GLU A 25 -11.80 -13.43 -8.74
CA GLU A 25 -12.17 -13.56 -7.32
C GLU A 25 -10.95 -13.90 -6.45
N VAL A 26 -10.11 -14.83 -6.89
CA VAL A 26 -8.87 -15.18 -6.17
C VAL A 26 -7.87 -14.03 -6.23
N ALA A 27 -7.70 -13.39 -7.39
CA ALA A 27 -6.82 -12.23 -7.55
C ALA A 27 -7.19 -11.11 -6.57
N ARG A 28 -8.50 -10.82 -6.43
CA ARG A 28 -9.01 -9.86 -5.44
C ARG A 28 -8.55 -10.18 -4.02
N LEU A 29 -8.72 -11.44 -3.60
CA LEU A 29 -8.31 -11.87 -2.25
C LEU A 29 -6.79 -11.76 -2.06
N LEU A 30 -6.01 -12.19 -3.06
CA LEU A 30 -4.55 -12.13 -3.01
C LEU A 30 -4.02 -10.69 -2.93
N ARG A 31 -4.61 -9.74 -3.65
CA ARG A 31 -4.23 -8.32 -3.57
C ARG A 31 -4.46 -7.72 -2.18
N VAL A 32 -5.53 -8.13 -1.49
CA VAL A 32 -5.74 -7.72 -0.08
C VAL A 32 -4.71 -8.39 0.83
N LEU A 33 -4.39 -9.67 0.62
CA LEU A 33 -3.41 -10.39 1.44
C LEU A 33 -1.98 -9.86 1.27
N LYS A 34 -1.62 -9.34 0.09
CA LYS A 34 -0.30 -8.74 -0.21
C LYS A 34 0.07 -7.63 0.78
N ILE A 35 -0.91 -6.91 1.36
CA ILE A 35 -0.69 -5.91 2.42
C ILE A 35 0.11 -6.49 3.61
N THR A 36 -0.15 -7.75 3.97
CA THR A 36 0.57 -8.40 5.09
C THR A 36 2.02 -8.69 4.74
N GLU A 37 2.30 -8.98 3.46
CA GLU A 37 3.65 -9.19 2.95
C GLU A 37 4.46 -7.89 3.03
N GLU A 38 3.93 -6.80 2.45
CA GLU A 38 4.58 -5.47 2.48
C GLU A 38 4.79 -4.96 3.92
N ALA A 39 3.82 -5.16 4.81
CA ALA A 39 3.98 -4.80 6.21
C ALA A 39 5.10 -5.60 6.90
N GLY A 40 5.33 -6.84 6.47
CA GLY A 40 6.46 -7.66 6.91
C GLY A 40 7.79 -7.13 6.39
N GLU A 41 7.84 -6.66 5.15
CA GLU A 41 9.03 -6.06 4.53
C GLU A 41 9.40 -4.73 5.23
N VAL A 42 8.43 -3.88 5.55
CA VAL A 42 8.65 -2.70 6.42
C VAL A 42 9.28 -3.10 7.76
N ALA A 43 8.76 -4.15 8.40
CA ALA A 43 9.30 -4.62 9.68
C ALA A 43 10.74 -5.12 9.55
N GLU A 44 11.05 -5.86 8.47
CA GLU A 44 12.40 -6.31 8.15
C GLU A 44 13.35 -5.12 7.91
N ALA A 45 12.93 -4.14 7.11
CA ALA A 45 13.72 -2.94 6.83
C ALA A 45 14.00 -2.14 8.11
N VAL A 46 13.02 -1.97 9.00
CA VAL A 46 13.21 -1.31 10.29
C VAL A 46 14.20 -2.08 11.17
N HIS A 47 14.07 -3.41 11.25
CA HIS A 47 15.03 -4.22 12.00
C HIS A 47 16.45 -4.10 11.47
N GLY A 48 16.60 -4.05 10.14
CA GLY A 48 17.86 -3.84 9.45
C GLY A 48 18.44 -2.44 9.68
N ALA A 49 17.62 -1.39 9.56
CA ALA A 49 18.03 0.00 9.77
C ALA A 49 18.48 0.28 11.20
N PHE A 50 17.79 -0.34 12.17
CA PHE A 50 18.15 -0.22 13.58
C PHE A 50 19.35 -1.10 13.98
N GLY A 51 19.73 -2.08 13.14
CA GLY A 51 20.71 -3.11 13.49
C GLY A 51 20.27 -4.01 14.66
N SER A 52 18.96 -4.03 14.95
CA SER A 52 18.39 -4.69 16.14
C SER A 52 18.36 -6.21 16.04
N ASN A 53 18.54 -6.77 14.84
CA ASN A 53 18.56 -8.21 14.61
C ASN A 53 20.01 -8.75 14.65
N PRO A 54 20.45 -9.40 15.75
CA PRO A 54 21.83 -9.89 15.87
C PRO A 54 22.20 -10.98 14.87
N ARG A 55 21.24 -11.59 14.16
CA ARG A 55 21.50 -12.56 13.08
C ARG A 55 21.78 -11.92 11.73
N LYS A 56 21.38 -10.66 11.50
CA LYS A 56 21.50 -9.96 10.20
C LYS A 56 22.32 -8.67 10.27
N GLY A 57 22.55 -8.09 11.46
CA GLY A 57 23.29 -6.84 11.61
C GLY A 57 22.54 -5.64 11.02
N ALA A 58 23.27 -4.55 10.73
CA ALA A 58 22.72 -3.37 10.05
C ALA A 58 22.68 -3.61 8.53
N SER A 59 21.58 -4.19 8.03
CA SER A 59 21.44 -4.59 6.62
C SER A 59 20.66 -3.62 5.75
N HIS A 60 19.97 -2.64 6.36
CA HIS A 60 19.13 -1.66 5.67
C HIS A 60 19.43 -0.26 6.19
N THR A 61 18.87 0.72 5.51
CA THR A 61 18.87 2.15 5.85
C THR A 61 17.44 2.62 6.11
N TRP A 62 17.28 3.84 6.63
CA TRP A 62 15.97 4.47 6.72
C TRP A 62 15.39 4.89 5.37
N GLU A 63 16.20 4.95 4.31
CA GLU A 63 15.71 5.11 2.94
C GLU A 63 14.99 3.85 2.47
N ASP A 64 15.52 2.68 2.79
CA ASP A 64 14.84 1.41 2.51
C ASP A 64 13.48 1.34 3.22
N VAL A 65 13.42 1.74 4.49
CA VAL A 65 12.13 1.82 5.22
C VAL A 65 11.12 2.75 4.53
N GLN A 66 11.57 3.86 3.93
CA GLN A 66 10.67 4.76 3.19
C GLN A 66 10.13 4.10 1.92
N ASN A 67 10.97 3.35 1.21
CA ASN A 67 10.55 2.59 0.03
C ASN A 67 9.50 1.53 0.40
N GLU A 68 9.74 0.75 1.44
CA GLU A 68 8.79 -0.28 1.90
C GLU A 68 7.45 0.35 2.35
N LEU A 69 7.48 1.53 2.97
CA LEU A 69 6.25 2.26 3.33
C LEU A 69 5.48 2.73 2.09
N CYS A 70 6.18 3.15 1.03
CA CYS A 70 5.56 3.46 -0.26
C CYS A 70 4.91 2.21 -0.88
N ASP A 71 5.54 1.05 -0.77
CA ASP A 71 5.01 -0.21 -1.28
C ASP A 71 3.75 -0.66 -0.52
N VAL A 72 3.70 -0.46 0.80
CA VAL A 72 2.46 -0.63 1.60
C VAL A 72 1.34 0.31 1.11
N ILE A 73 1.65 1.59 0.88
CA ILE A 73 0.67 2.58 0.41
C ILE A 73 0.14 2.17 -0.96
N LEU A 74 1.03 1.89 -1.91
CA LEU A 74 0.69 1.46 -3.26
C LEU A 74 -0.16 0.20 -3.24
N THR A 75 0.25 -0.80 -2.47
CA THR A 75 -0.47 -2.07 -2.31
C THR A 75 -1.87 -1.85 -1.71
N GLY A 76 -1.99 -0.96 -0.73
CA GLY A 76 -3.27 -0.55 -0.17
C GLY A 76 -4.19 0.12 -1.22
N MET A 77 -3.64 1.00 -2.05
CA MET A 77 -4.39 1.65 -3.13
C MET A 77 -4.85 0.65 -4.19
N VAL A 78 -3.98 -0.26 -4.64
CA VAL A 78 -4.30 -1.34 -5.59
C VAL A 78 -5.38 -2.27 -5.03
N ALA A 79 -5.27 -2.64 -3.76
CA ALA A 79 -6.28 -3.46 -3.10
C ALA A 79 -7.63 -2.74 -3.04
N LEU A 80 -7.65 -1.44 -2.71
CA LEU A 80 -8.89 -0.65 -2.66
C LEU A 80 -9.52 -0.52 -4.05
N ALA A 81 -8.74 -0.17 -5.08
CA ALA A 81 -9.19 -0.07 -6.47
C ALA A 81 -9.74 -1.41 -7.00
N THR A 82 -9.21 -2.54 -6.53
CA THR A 82 -9.70 -3.87 -6.91
C THR A 82 -11.08 -4.20 -6.31
N ILE A 83 -11.45 -3.62 -5.17
CA ILE A 83 -12.72 -3.92 -4.47
C ILE A 83 -13.77 -2.82 -4.61
N ALA A 84 -13.38 -1.60 -4.97
CA ALA A 84 -14.23 -0.42 -5.07
C ALA A 84 -13.96 0.30 -6.40
N PRO A 85 -14.94 0.37 -7.34
CA PRO A 85 -14.80 1.12 -8.58
C PRO A 85 -14.60 2.64 -8.37
N ASP A 86 -15.02 3.15 -7.21
CA ASP A 86 -14.92 4.54 -6.75
C ASP A 86 -13.85 4.70 -5.64
N ALA A 87 -12.77 3.92 -5.72
CA ALA A 87 -11.72 3.87 -4.69
C ALA A 87 -11.15 5.24 -4.31
N ARG A 88 -11.01 6.15 -5.28
CA ARG A 88 -10.53 7.52 -5.07
C ARG A 88 -11.46 8.29 -4.13
N GLU A 89 -12.76 8.27 -4.40
CA GLU A 89 -13.79 8.93 -3.60
C GLU A 89 -13.91 8.27 -2.22
N VAL A 90 -13.84 6.93 -2.17
CA VAL A 90 -13.86 6.17 -0.90
C VAL A 90 -12.70 6.56 0.00
N PHE A 91 -11.48 6.64 -0.56
CA PHE A 91 -10.29 7.04 0.19
C PHE A 91 -10.38 8.50 0.65
N ALA A 92 -10.75 9.42 -0.25
CA ALA A 92 -10.90 10.83 0.07
C ALA A 92 -11.93 11.06 1.19
N GLY A 93 -13.12 10.46 1.08
CA GLY A 93 -14.16 10.56 2.10
C GLY A 93 -13.72 9.95 3.44
N ARG A 94 -12.94 8.85 3.42
CA ARG A 94 -12.37 8.28 4.66
C ARG A 94 -11.34 9.22 5.28
N LEU A 95 -10.49 9.84 4.48
CA LEU A 95 -9.49 10.79 4.94
C LEU A 95 -10.15 12.02 5.58
N GLU A 96 -11.15 12.60 4.91
CA GLU A 96 -11.94 13.73 5.44
C GLU A 96 -12.62 13.38 6.77
N HIS A 97 -13.24 12.20 6.85
CA HIS A 97 -13.88 11.73 8.08
C HIS A 97 -12.89 11.61 9.24
N VAL A 98 -11.71 11.03 9.00
CA VAL A 98 -10.67 10.89 10.03
C VAL A 98 -10.11 12.26 10.43
N ALA A 99 -9.87 13.13 9.45
CA ALA A 99 -9.37 14.48 9.68
C ALA A 99 -10.36 15.30 10.52
N GLY A 100 -11.65 15.33 10.15
CA GLY A 100 -12.68 16.07 10.87
C GLY A 100 -12.91 15.58 12.30
N ARG A 101 -12.60 14.30 12.59
CA ARG A 101 -12.66 13.75 13.95
C ARG A 101 -11.41 14.05 14.79
N SER A 102 -10.25 14.21 14.17
CA SER A 102 -8.96 14.15 14.87
C SER A 102 -8.21 15.48 14.90
N LEU A 103 -8.40 16.32 13.88
CA LEU A 103 -7.76 17.62 13.78
C LEU A 103 -8.68 18.68 14.40
N PRO A 104 -8.17 19.57 15.26
CA PRO A 104 -8.95 20.69 15.77
C PRO A 104 -9.42 21.57 14.61
N SER A 105 -10.63 22.11 14.71
CA SER A 105 -11.10 23.14 13.78
C SER A 105 -10.15 24.33 13.85
N ALA A 106 -9.68 24.77 12.67
CA ALA A 106 -8.81 25.93 12.54
C ALA A 106 -9.50 27.23 12.99
#